data_AF-B0BGL2-F1
#
_entry.id   AF-B0BGL2-F1
#
_cell.length_a   1.000
_cell.length_b   1.000
_cell.length_c   1.000
_cell.angle_alpha   90.00
_cell.angle_beta   90.00
_cell.angle_gamma   90.00
#
_symmetry.space_group_name_H-M   'P 1'
#
loop_
_entity.id
_entity.type
_entity.pdbx_description
1 polymer ?
#
loop_
_entity_poly.entity_id
_entity_poly.type
_entity_poly.pdbx_seq_one_letter_code
_entity_poly.pdbx_strand_id
1 'polypeptide(L)'
;MGISTRGLRSLSWPFGIGFVVVWNALNFLALWLNGGWGKMYEDPRSFIVLAVTCLSTSLLSFGIVLIPGLRDLVTAEHRLHYYEPLPFLFIGAAAGLMGVLFLIEVL
;
A
#
# COMPACT_ATOMS: atom_id res chain seq x y z
N MET A 1 -33.82 -0.41 -0.38
CA MET A 1 -33.21 -0.17 -1.71
C MET A 1 -31.86 -0.85 -1.75
N GLY A 2 -31.79 -2.05 -2.34
CA GLY A 2 -30.52 -2.76 -2.51
C GLY A 2 -29.75 -2.11 -3.65
N ILE A 3 -28.67 -1.41 -3.34
CA ILE A 3 -27.74 -0.93 -4.37
C ILE A 3 -27.13 -2.18 -5.01
N SER A 4 -27.42 -2.38 -6.30
CA SER A 4 -26.86 -3.47 -7.10
C SER A 4 -25.33 -3.35 -7.14
N THR A 5 -24.64 -4.16 -6.34
CA THR A 5 -23.18 -4.20 -6.24
C THR A 5 -22.50 -4.79 -7.48
N ARG A 6 -23.25 -5.30 -8.46
CA ARG A 6 -22.70 -5.88 -9.70
C ARG A 6 -21.91 -4.86 -10.53
N GLY A 7 -22.32 -3.60 -10.55
CA GLY A 7 -21.59 -2.54 -11.28
C GLY A 7 -20.23 -2.21 -10.66
N LEU A 8 -20.17 -2.14 -9.32
CA LEU A 8 -18.94 -1.91 -8.54
C LEU A 8 -17.92 -3.05 -8.70
N ARG A 9 -18.37 -4.29 -8.94
CA ARG A 9 -17.51 -5.47 -9.13
C ARG A 9 -16.79 -5.51 -10.49
N SER A 10 -17.26 -4.76 -11.49
CA SER A 10 -16.59 -4.69 -12.81
C SER A 10 -15.53 -3.59 -12.89
N LEU A 11 -15.70 -2.52 -12.10
CA LEU A 11 -14.72 -1.44 -11.94
C LEU A 11 -13.59 -1.79 -10.96
N SER A 12 -13.76 -2.83 -10.12
CA SER A 12 -12.81 -3.18 -9.05
C SER A 12 -11.51 -3.81 -9.54
N TRP A 13 -11.56 -4.64 -10.60
CA TRP A 13 -10.38 -5.34 -11.12
C TRP A 13 -9.35 -4.37 -11.74
N PRO A 14 -9.75 -3.46 -12.66
CA PRO A 14 -8.82 -2.49 -13.25
C PRO A 14 -8.22 -1.53 -12.21
N PHE A 15 -9.02 -1.11 -11.23
CA PHE A 15 -8.56 -0.24 -10.15
C PHE A 15 -7.53 -0.93 -9.26
N GLY A 16 -7.79 -2.18 -8.87
CA GLY A 16 -6.84 -2.94 -8.05
C GLY A 16 -5.52 -3.24 -8.76
N ILE A 17 -5.56 -3.62 -10.04
CA ILE A 17 -4.33 -3.77 -10.85
C ILE A 17 -3.59 -2.43 -10.92
N GLY A 18 -4.31 -1.35 -11.27
CA GLY A 18 -3.72 -0.02 -11.38
C GLY A 18 -3.03 0.40 -10.09
N PHE A 19 -3.68 0.15 -8.94
CA PHE A 19 -3.10 0.42 -7.63
C PHE A 19 -1.83 -0.40 -7.38
N VAL A 20 -1.85 -1.71 -7.63
CA VAL A 20 -0.67 -2.59 -7.43
C VAL A 20 0.48 -2.19 -8.36
N VAL A 21 0.19 -1.83 -9.60
CA VAL A 21 1.19 -1.36 -10.58
C VAL A 21 1.79 -0.04 -10.13
N VAL A 22 0.96 0.93 -9.73
CA VAL A 22 1.43 2.23 -9.24
C VAL A 22 2.23 2.06 -7.94
N TRP A 23 1.80 1.21 -7.03
CA TRP A 23 2.52 0.90 -5.79
C TRP A 23 3.90 0.30 -6.07
N ASN A 24 4.01 -0.68 -6.97
CA ASN A 24 5.30 -1.24 -7.37
C ASN A 24 6.17 -0.21 -8.09
N ALA A 25 5.59 0.60 -8.97
CA ALA A 25 6.31 1.65 -9.69
C ALA A 25 6.90 2.70 -8.74
N LEU A 26 6.16 3.11 -7.71
CA LEU A 26 6.64 4.05 -6.69
C LEU A 26 7.79 3.47 -5.86
N ASN A 27 7.67 2.21 -5.43
CA ASN A 27 8.73 1.54 -4.70
C ASN A 27 9.98 1.35 -5.56
N PHE A 28 9.81 0.94 -6.82
CA PHE A 28 10.91 0.78 -7.76
C PHE A 28 11.58 2.12 -8.09
N LEU A 29 10.79 3.18 -8.30
CA LEU A 29 11.31 4.52 -8.54
C LEU A 29 12.11 5.03 -7.34
N ALA A 30 11.61 4.81 -6.12
CA ALA A 30 12.34 5.17 -4.90
C ALA A 30 13.67 4.41 -4.80
N LEU A 31 13.66 3.10 -5.02
CA LEU A 31 14.86 2.25 -5.12
C LEU A 31 15.87 2.76 -6.18
N TRP A 32 15.37 3.11 -7.36
CA TRP A 32 16.20 3.58 -8.47
C TRP A 32 16.83 4.95 -8.18
N LEU A 33 16.05 5.90 -7.66
CA LEU A 33 16.51 7.23 -7.28
C LEU A 33 17.56 7.23 -6.15
N ASN A 34 17.67 6.13 -5.41
CA ASN A 34 18.67 5.93 -4.36
C ASN A 34 20.03 5.43 -4.87
N GLY A 35 20.23 5.36 -6.18
CA GLY A 35 21.48 4.87 -6.76
C GLY A 35 21.50 3.37 -7.02
N GLY A 36 20.33 2.71 -6.99
CA GLY A 36 20.17 1.29 -7.27
C GLY A 36 20.48 0.39 -6.07
N TRP A 37 20.67 -0.90 -6.32
CA TRP A 37 20.71 -1.95 -5.28
C TRP A 37 21.98 -1.94 -4.39
N GLY A 38 22.94 -1.03 -4.65
CA GLY A 38 24.30 -1.14 -4.12
C GLY A 38 24.71 -0.16 -3.00
N LYS A 39 23.93 0.89 -2.71
CA LYS A 39 24.34 1.98 -1.76
C LYS A 39 23.32 2.31 -0.68
N MET A 40 22.45 1.35 -0.35
CA MET A 40 21.18 1.60 0.36
C MET A 40 21.26 1.94 1.85
N TYR A 41 22.39 1.78 2.54
CA TYR A 41 22.41 1.90 4.02
C TYR A 41 23.26 3.05 4.57
N GLU A 42 24.02 3.77 3.74
CA GLU A 42 24.95 4.80 4.22
C GLU A 42 24.58 6.22 3.77
N ASP A 43 23.67 6.37 2.80
CA ASP A 43 23.33 7.66 2.18
C ASP A 43 22.03 8.22 2.79
N PRO A 44 21.94 9.49 3.24
CA PRO A 44 20.71 10.10 3.79
C PRO A 44 19.48 9.96 2.90
N ARG A 45 19.68 9.80 1.59
CA ARG A 45 18.61 9.53 0.61
C ARG A 45 17.90 8.20 0.83
N SER A 46 18.50 7.25 1.56
CA SER A 46 17.91 5.95 1.90
C SER A 46 16.69 6.10 2.81
N PHE A 47 16.70 7.07 3.71
CA PHE A 47 15.55 7.40 4.55
C PHE A 47 14.34 7.86 3.71
N ILE A 48 14.56 8.56 2.60
CA ILE A 48 13.48 8.91 1.66
C ILE A 48 12.85 7.66 1.05
N VAL A 49 13.67 6.67 0.66
CA VAL A 49 13.14 5.40 0.11
C VAL A 49 12.34 4.64 1.13
N LEU A 50 12.87 4.54 2.36
CA LEU A 50 12.19 3.90 3.48
C LEU A 50 10.87 4.64 3.79
N ALA A 51 10.88 5.97 3.79
CA ALA A 51 9.69 6.79 3.97
C ALA A 51 8.63 6.50 2.89
N VAL A 52 9.01 6.53 1.61
CA VAL A 52 8.11 6.24 0.49
C VAL A 52 7.56 4.82 0.55
N THR A 53 8.38 3.84 0.90
CA THR A 53 7.98 2.43 1.03
C THR A 53 6.99 2.24 2.17
N CYS A 54 7.27 2.84 3.33
CA CYS A 54 6.43 2.78 4.51
C CYS A 54 5.07 3.50 4.29
N LEU A 55 5.08 4.69 3.69
CA LEU A 55 3.85 5.42 3.38
C LEU A 55 3.01 4.74 2.31
N SER A 56 3.63 4.19 1.26
CA SER A 56 2.90 3.45 0.22
C SER A 56 2.31 2.14 0.76
N THR A 57 3.02 1.45 1.66
CA THR A 57 2.50 0.27 2.39
C THR A 57 1.32 0.65 3.29
N SER A 58 1.42 1.80 3.97
CA SER A 58 0.33 2.34 4.78
C SER A 58 -0.94 2.57 3.95
N LEU A 59 -0.79 3.26 2.81
CA LEU A 59 -1.88 3.54 1.87
C LEU A 59 -2.50 2.26 1.30
N LEU A 60 -1.68 1.26 0.94
CA LEU A 60 -2.19 -0.05 0.49
C LEU A 60 -3.02 -0.72 1.58
N SER A 61 -2.49 -0.76 2.81
CA SER A 61 -3.15 -1.44 3.92
C SER A 61 -4.49 -0.79 4.28
N PHE A 62 -4.56 0.53 4.33
CA PHE A 62 -5.84 1.25 4.49
C PHE A 62 -6.74 1.12 3.27
N GLY A 63 -6.18 1.11 2.05
CA GLY A 63 -6.92 0.89 0.82
C GLY A 63 -7.64 -0.46 0.82
N ILE A 64 -7.00 -1.53 1.29
CA ILE A 64 -7.61 -2.86 1.43
C ILE A 64 -8.79 -2.84 2.42
N VAL A 65 -8.69 -2.06 3.50
CA VAL A 65 -9.77 -1.96 4.50
C VAL A 65 -10.94 -1.12 4.01
N LEU A 66 -10.66 0.02 3.38
CA LEU A 66 -11.66 1.04 3.04
C LEU A 66 -12.32 0.81 1.68
N ILE A 67 -11.66 0.10 0.76
CA ILE A 67 -12.12 -0.08 -0.62
C ILE A 67 -12.52 -1.57 -0.81
N PRO A 68 -13.84 -1.88 -0.89
CA PRO A 68 -14.31 -3.26 -1.04
C PRO A 68 -13.71 -3.97 -2.25
N GLY A 69 -13.50 -3.25 -3.35
CA GLY A 69 -12.88 -3.81 -4.56
C GLY A 69 -11.45 -4.31 -4.34
N LEU A 70 -10.65 -3.61 -3.51
CA LEU A 70 -9.32 -4.08 -3.13
C LEU A 70 -9.42 -5.27 -2.19
N ARG A 71 -10.28 -5.20 -1.17
CA ARG A 71 -10.51 -6.31 -0.23
C ARG A 71 -10.85 -7.62 -0.95
N ASP A 72 -11.75 -7.55 -1.92
CA ASP A 72 -12.23 -8.71 -2.69
C ASP A 72 -11.12 -9.30 -3.59
N LEU A 73 -10.09 -8.53 -3.93
CA LEU A 73 -8.93 -9.00 -4.71
C LEU A 73 -7.88 -9.71 -3.85
N VAL A 74 -7.62 -9.21 -2.64
CA VAL A 74 -6.62 -9.80 -1.72
C VAL A 74 -7.20 -10.90 -0.83
N THR A 75 -8.52 -10.99 -0.70
CA THR A 75 -9.19 -12.00 0.13
C THR A 75 -9.86 -13.03 -0.76
N ALA A 76 -9.51 -14.31 -0.59
CA ALA A 76 -10.16 -15.40 -1.32
C ALA A 76 -11.68 -15.42 -1.04
N GLU A 77 -12.51 -15.71 -2.05
CA GLU A 77 -13.99 -15.61 -1.94
C GLU A 77 -14.58 -16.39 -0.75
N HIS A 78 -14.04 -17.58 -0.44
CA HIS A 78 -14.48 -18.40 0.69
C HIS A 78 -14.08 -17.86 2.08
N ARG A 79 -13.19 -16.87 2.13
CA ARG A 79 -12.69 -16.25 3.38
C ARG A 79 -13.21 -14.84 3.62
N LEU A 80 -13.96 -14.25 2.69
CA LEU A 80 -14.53 -12.90 2.85
C LEU A 80 -15.41 -12.78 4.10
N HIS A 81 -16.10 -13.85 4.49
CA HIS A 81 -16.90 -13.89 5.72
C HIS A 81 -16.06 -13.87 7.01
N TYR A 82 -14.79 -14.27 6.93
CA TYR A 82 -13.83 -14.25 8.03
C TYR A 82 -12.83 -13.10 7.89
N TYR A 83 -13.14 -12.11 7.05
CA TYR A 83 -12.25 -10.99 6.84
C TYR A 83 -12.18 -10.13 8.11
N GLU A 84 -11.00 -10.12 8.73
CA GLU A 84 -10.68 -9.25 9.85
C GLU A 84 -9.86 -8.06 9.33
N PRO A 85 -10.36 -6.81 9.44
CA PRO A 85 -9.62 -5.63 9.00
C PRO A 85 -8.45 -5.26 9.93
N LEU A 86 -8.43 -5.83 11.14
CA LEU A 86 -7.53 -5.43 12.22
C LEU A 86 -6.04 -5.51 11.86
N PRO A 87 -5.55 -6.61 11.24
CA PRO A 87 -4.14 -6.72 10.84
C PRO A 87 -3.73 -5.63 9.85
N PHE A 88 -4.59 -5.32 8.87
CA PHE A 88 -4.33 -4.29 7.88
C PHE A 88 -4.34 -2.88 8.48
N LEU A 89 -5.23 -2.61 9.44
CA LEU A 89 -5.22 -1.35 10.18
C LEU A 89 -3.93 -1.19 10.99
N PHE A 90 -3.47 -2.26 11.64
CA PHE A 90 -2.24 -2.24 12.44
C PHE A 90 -1.00 -2.01 11.56
N ILE A 91 -0.87 -2.77 10.46
CA ILE A 91 0.21 -2.58 9.48
C ILE A 91 0.14 -1.17 8.88
N GLY A 92 -1.06 -0.71 8.55
CA GLY A 92 -1.28 0.62 8.00
C GLY A 92 -0.79 1.73 8.92
N ALA A 93 -1.18 1.68 10.19
CA ALA A 93 -0.78 2.64 11.20
C ALA A 93 0.73 2.58 11.50
N ALA A 94 1.28 1.39 11.69
CA ALA A 94 2.71 1.20 11.98
C ALA A 94 3.60 1.67 10.83
N ALA A 95 3.28 1.26 9.59
CA ALA A 95 4.00 1.70 8.40
C ALA A 95 3.84 3.20 8.17
N GLY A 96 2.65 3.76 8.38
CA GLY A 96 2.42 5.20 8.27
C GLY A 96 3.28 6.00 9.24
N LEU A 97 3.31 5.58 10.51
CA LEU A 97 4.13 6.22 11.56
C LEU A 97 5.62 6.15 11.22
N MET A 98 6.13 4.96 10.86
CA MET A 98 7.54 4.79 10.47
C MET A 98 7.90 5.64 9.25
N GLY A 99 7.01 5.74 8.27
CA GLY A 99 7.22 6.55 7.07
C GLY A 99 7.36 8.04 7.39
N VAL A 100 6.53 8.56 8.30
CA VAL A 100 6.62 9.94 8.77
C VAL A 100 7.92 10.18 9.54
N LEU A 101 8.31 9.26 10.42
CA LEU A 101 9.57 9.37 11.17
C LEU A 101 10.78 9.42 10.22
N PHE A 102 10.84 8.56 9.21
CA PHE A 102 11.90 8.61 8.20
C PHE A 102 11.90 9.90 7.38
N LEU A 103 10.75 10.52 7.17
CA LEU A 103 10.64 11.83 6.51
C LEU A 103 11.19 12.96 7.39
N ILE A 104 10.96 12.89 8.71
CA ILE A 104 11.47 13.88 9.67
C ILE A 104 13.00 13.81 9.74
N GLU A 105 13.59 12.62 9.73
CA GLU A 105 15.06 12.43 9.75
C GLU A 105 15.78 12.99 8.50
N VAL A 106 15.03 13.28 7.43
CA VAL A 106 15.56 13.83 6.17
C VAL A 106 15.49 15.37 6.15
N LEU A 107 14.61 15.98 6.94
CA LEU A 107 14.36 17.44 6.97
C LEU A 107 15.33 18.15 7.91
#